data_AF-A0A1F5Q572-F1
#
_entry.id   AF-A0A1F5Q572-F1
#
_cell.length_a   1.000
_cell.length_b   1.000
_cell.length_c   1.000
_cell.angle_alpha   90.00
_cell.angle_beta   90.00
_cell.angle_gamma   90.00
#
_symmetry.space_group_name_H-M   'P 1'
#
loop_
_entity.id
_entity.type
_entity.pdbx_description
1 polymer ?
#
loop_
_entity_poly.entity_id
_entity_poly.type
_entity_poly.pdbx_seq_one_letter_code
_entity_poly.pdbx_strand_id
1 'polypeptide(L)'
;MIVAVFALSRQSPEEITYHITRTDIRVGHTAYPYRIIKTFWIVYKPPEVKTLNFETTAYINSTISVELGNQDPLEIKVLLSKYLIEDLEREESVTDALARKLKI
;
A
#
# COMPACT_ATOMS: atom_id res chain seq x y z
N MET A 1 30.94 25.83 -6.56
CA MET A 1 30.31 25.05 -5.48
C MET A 1 28.82 25.30 -5.59
N ILE A 2 28.05 24.36 -6.15
CA ILE A 2 26.60 24.53 -6.33
C ILE A 2 25.93 23.91 -5.11
N VAL A 3 25.22 24.72 -4.34
CA VAL A 3 24.37 24.23 -3.24
C VAL A 3 22.99 23.99 -3.85
N ALA A 4 22.64 22.74 -4.08
CA ALA A 4 21.28 22.35 -4.41
C ALA A 4 20.50 22.22 -3.10
N VAL A 5 19.59 23.15 -2.84
CA VAL A 5 18.60 23.02 -1.76
C VAL A 5 17.46 22.17 -2.31
N PHE A 6 17.46 20.88 -1.98
CA PHE A 6 16.27 20.04 -2.14
C PHE A 6 15.27 20.45 -1.07
N ALA A 7 14.32 21.32 -1.42
CA ALA A 7 13.11 21.48 -0.66
C ALA A 7 12.32 20.16 -0.76
N LEU A 8 12.57 19.23 0.16
CA LEU A 8 11.66 18.12 0.42
C LEU A 8 10.40 18.74 1.04
N SER A 9 9.50 19.20 0.17
CA SER A 9 8.15 19.58 0.54
C SER A 9 7.55 18.40 1.30
N ARG A 10 7.53 18.50 2.63
CA ARG A 10 6.68 17.69 3.50
C ARG A 10 5.25 18.11 3.24
N GLN A 11 4.72 17.80 2.05
CA GLN A 11 3.28 17.73 1.87
C GLN A 11 2.84 16.61 2.79
N SER A 12 2.34 16.97 3.97
CA SER A 12 1.63 16.02 4.83
C SER A 12 0.63 15.28 3.94
N PRO A 13 0.68 13.94 3.88
CA PRO A 13 -0.29 13.17 3.09
C PRO A 13 -1.69 13.70 3.42
N GLU A 14 -2.51 14.00 2.41
CA GLU A 14 -3.92 14.26 2.69
C GLU A 14 -4.45 13.02 3.42
N GLU A 15 -5.11 13.23 4.56
CA GLU A 15 -5.74 12.15 5.33
C GLU A 15 -6.95 11.63 4.56
N ILE A 16 -6.70 10.82 3.54
CA ILE A 16 -7.75 10.22 2.72
C ILE A 16 -8.29 9.02 3.47
N THR A 17 -9.55 9.10 3.89
CA THR A 17 -10.24 7.98 4.52
C THR A 17 -10.44 6.85 3.50
N TYR A 18 -10.15 5.62 3.93
CA TYR A 18 -10.44 4.43 3.16
C TYR A 18 -11.44 3.53 3.90
N HIS A 19 -12.22 2.76 3.13
CA HIS A 19 -13.14 1.77 3.67
C HIS A 19 -12.99 0.47 2.88
N ILE A 20 -12.74 -0.63 3.59
CA ILE A 20 -12.74 -1.98 3.01
C ILE A 20 -14.10 -2.60 3.32
N THR A 21 -14.86 -2.91 2.28
CA THR A 21 -16.19 -3.51 2.41
C THR A 21 -16.15 -4.98 1.97
N ARG A 22 -17.32 -5.62 1.85
CA ARG A 22 -17.38 -6.99 1.31
C ARG A 22 -17.28 -7.02 -0.23
N THR A 23 -17.34 -5.88 -0.90
CA THR A 23 -17.48 -5.79 -2.37
C THR A 23 -16.44 -4.90 -3.04
N ASP A 24 -15.90 -3.94 -2.31
CA ASP A 24 -15.02 -2.90 -2.85
C ASP A 24 -14.08 -2.33 -1.78
N ILE A 25 -12.97 -1.75 -2.24
CA ILE A 25 -12.13 -0.84 -1.47
C ILE A 25 -12.49 0.58 -1.89
N ARG A 26 -12.92 1.42 -0.95
CA ARG A 26 -13.16 2.85 -1.19
C ARG A 26 -11.99 3.66 -0.68
N VAL A 27 -11.49 4.59 -1.50
CA VAL A 27 -10.43 5.54 -1.14
C VAL A 27 -10.96 6.94 -1.45
N GLY A 28 -11.22 7.73 -0.42
CA GLY A 28 -11.93 9.01 -0.54
C GLY A 28 -13.32 8.81 -1.16
N HIS A 29 -13.57 9.46 -2.31
CA HIS A 29 -14.84 9.35 -3.04
C HIS A 29 -14.84 8.27 -4.12
N THR A 30 -13.72 7.56 -4.33
CA THR A 30 -13.58 6.57 -5.40
C THR A 30 -13.75 5.16 -4.84
N ALA A 31 -14.64 4.38 -5.44
CA ALA A 31 -14.81 2.97 -5.12
C ALA A 31 -14.08 2.09 -6.15
N TYR A 32 -13.34 1.10 -5.66
CA TYR A 32 -12.63 0.09 -6.44
C TYR A 32 -13.25 -1.29 -6.16
N PRO A 33 -14.22 -1.73 -6.99
CA PRO A 33 -14.79 -3.06 -6.87
C PRO A 33 -13.74 -4.17 -6.96
N TYR A 34 -13.87 -5.24 -6.18
CA TYR A 34 -12.90 -6.34 -6.21
C TYR A 34 -12.70 -6.96 -7.60
N ARG A 35 -13.73 -6.97 -8.44
CA ARG A 35 -13.66 -7.47 -9.82
C ARG A 35 -12.67 -6.71 -10.73
N ILE A 36 -12.32 -5.48 -10.39
CA ILE A 36 -11.38 -4.66 -11.18
C ILE A 36 -9.99 -4.61 -10.54
N ILE A 37 -9.80 -5.23 -9.37
CA ILE A 37 -8.51 -5.33 -8.69
C ILE A 37 -7.89 -6.66 -9.10
N LYS A 38 -6.66 -6.61 -9.63
CA LYS A 38 -5.92 -7.80 -10.05
C LYS A 38 -5.25 -8.47 -8.87
N THR A 39 -4.47 -7.69 -8.13
CA THR A 39 -3.70 -8.15 -6.98
C THR A 39 -3.59 -7.06 -5.94
N PHE A 40 -3.27 -7.46 -4.70
CA PHE A 40 -2.89 -6.54 -3.63
C PHE A 40 -1.62 -7.03 -2.93
N TRP A 41 -0.91 -6.13 -2.28
CA TRP A 41 0.21 -6.45 -1.40
C TRP A 41 0.33 -5.40 -0.30
N ILE A 42 0.88 -5.82 0.83
CA ILE A 42 1.09 -4.95 1.98
C ILE A 42 2.59 -4.66 2.12
N VAL A 43 2.92 -3.39 2.29
CA VAL A 43 4.27 -2.94 2.61
C VAL A 43 4.33 -2.61 4.09
N TYR A 44 5.03 -3.45 4.84
CA TYR A 44 5.20 -3.29 6.28
C TYR A 44 6.69 -3.13 6.66
N LYS A 45 7.07 -1.89 6.96
CA LYS A 45 8.41 -1.49 7.43
C LYS A 45 8.25 -0.56 8.63
N PRO A 46 7.89 -1.09 9.81
CA PRO A 46 7.77 -0.26 11.01
C PRO A 46 9.14 0.37 11.37
N PRO A 47 9.18 1.64 11.85
CA PRO A 47 8.05 2.52 12.15
C PRO A 47 7.58 3.40 10.96
N GLU A 48 8.25 3.33 9.82
CA GLU A 48 8.19 4.37 8.78
C GLU A 48 7.16 4.11 7.68
N VAL A 49 6.89 2.85 7.32
CA VAL A 49 6.00 2.54 6.19
C VAL A 49 5.04 1.42 6.53
N LYS A 50 3.75 1.70 6.32
CA LYS A 50 2.67 0.75 6.52
C LYS A 50 1.55 1.03 5.53
N THR A 51 1.64 0.42 4.35
CA THR A 51 0.72 0.71 3.24
C THR A 51 0.09 -0.55 2.68
N LEU A 52 -1.20 -0.43 2.32
CA LEU A 52 -1.89 -1.36 1.45
C LEU A 52 -1.77 -0.85 0.02
N ASN A 53 -1.36 -1.74 -0.88
CA ASN A 53 -1.20 -1.42 -2.28
C ASN A 53 -2.03 -2.40 -3.11
N PHE A 54 -2.63 -1.92 -4.19
CA PHE A 54 -3.39 -2.78 -5.09
C PHE A 54 -3.31 -2.29 -6.54
N GLU A 55 -3.27 -3.23 -7.47
CA GLU A 55 -3.26 -2.96 -8.90
C GLU A 55 -4.66 -3.15 -9.48
N THR A 56 -5.13 -2.18 -10.26
CA THR A 56 -6.40 -2.26 -10.97
C THR A 56 -6.22 -2.60 -12.45
N THR A 57 -7.30 -3.00 -13.11
CA THR A 57 -7.33 -3.33 -14.55
C THR A 57 -7.25 -2.11 -15.48
N ALA A 58 -7.11 -0.89 -14.96
CA ALA A 58 -7.00 0.32 -15.76
C ALA A 58 -5.71 0.36 -16.61
N TYR A 59 -5.77 0.99 -17.78
CA TYR A 59 -4.70 0.97 -18.81
C TYR A 59 -3.47 1.86 -18.51
N ILE A 60 -3.57 2.84 -17.60
CA ILE A 60 -2.46 3.74 -17.23
C ILE A 60 -2.34 3.81 -15.70
N ASN A 61 -1.13 3.57 -15.17
CA ASN A 61 -0.74 3.72 -13.76
C ASN A 61 -1.83 3.35 -12.76
N SER A 62 -2.15 2.05 -12.73
CA SER A 62 -3.31 1.49 -12.04
C SER A 62 -3.02 1.01 -10.61
N THR A 63 -1.85 1.34 -10.05
CA THR A 63 -1.49 1.01 -8.67
C THR A 63 -1.94 2.10 -7.72
N ILE A 64 -2.71 1.73 -6.71
CA ILE A 64 -3.17 2.61 -5.64
C ILE A 64 -2.49 2.20 -4.35
N SER A 65 -1.97 3.18 -3.61
CA SER A 65 -1.32 3.01 -2.31
C SER A 65 -2.11 3.77 -1.25
N VAL A 66 -2.40 3.11 -0.13
CA VAL A 66 -3.16 3.66 0.99
C VAL A 66 -2.39 3.38 2.29
N GLU A 67 -2.20 4.40 3.11
CA GLU A 67 -1.62 4.22 4.45
C GLU A 67 -2.61 3.52 5.38
N LEU A 68 -2.14 2.49 6.09
CA LEU A 68 -2.97 1.73 7.04
C LEU A 68 -3.05 2.39 8.43
N GLY A 69 -2.23 3.42 8.69
CA GLY A 69 -2.16 4.09 9.99
C GLY A 69 -2.01 3.10 11.15
N ASN A 70 -2.96 3.09 12.08
CA ASN A 70 -2.92 2.23 13.27
C ASN A 70 -3.52 0.82 13.06
N GLN A 71 -4.08 0.49 11.89
CA GLN A 71 -4.76 -0.80 11.63
C GLN A 71 -3.78 -1.97 11.52
N ASP A 72 -4.06 -3.15 12.09
CA ASP A 72 -3.14 -4.30 11.98
C ASP A 72 -3.03 -4.77 10.50
N PRO A 73 -1.84 -4.75 9.87
CA PRO A 73 -1.67 -5.22 8.50
C PRO A 73 -2.05 -6.70 8.33
N LEU A 74 -1.88 -7.52 9.37
CA LEU A 74 -2.23 -8.94 9.32
C LEU A 74 -3.75 -9.13 9.22
N GLU A 75 -4.53 -8.36 9.97
CA GLU A 75 -6.00 -8.40 9.89
C GLU A 75 -6.49 -7.99 8.50
N ILE A 76 -5.90 -6.93 7.94
CA ILE A 76 -6.21 -6.48 6.58
C ILE A 76 -5.85 -7.53 5.54
N LYS A 77 -4.66 -8.16 5.65
CA LYS A 77 -4.23 -9.26 4.79
C LYS A 77 -5.24 -10.40 4.81
N VAL A 78 -5.55 -10.93 5.99
CA VAL A 78 -6.51 -12.04 6.16
C VAL A 78 -7.89 -11.69 5.62
N LEU A 79 -8.33 -10.43 5.75
CA LEU A 79 -9.61 -9.98 5.21
C LEU A 79 -9.60 -9.94 3.67
N LEU A 80 -8.60 -9.30 3.06
CA LEU A 80 -8.52 -9.10 1.62
C LEU A 80 -8.20 -10.38 0.86
N SER A 81 -7.39 -11.28 1.41
CA SER A 81 -7.09 -12.60 0.81
C SER A 81 -8.32 -13.48 0.63
N LYS A 82 -9.46 -13.16 1.27
CA LYS A 82 -10.75 -13.85 1.03
C LYS A 82 -11.41 -13.47 -0.30
N TYR A 83 -11.03 -12.32 -0.86
CA TYR A 83 -11.69 -11.74 -2.03
C TYR A 83 -10.73 -11.42 -3.18
N LEU A 84 -9.44 -11.22 -2.88
CA LEU A 84 -8.42 -10.79 -3.81
C LEU A 84 -7.20 -11.71 -3.77
N ILE A 85 -6.46 -11.75 -4.88
CA ILE A 85 -5.19 -12.47 -4.97
C ILE A 85 -4.09 -11.59 -4.38
N GLU A 86 -3.30 -12.15 -3.48
CA GLU A 86 -2.13 -11.48 -2.92
C GLU A 86 -0.90 -11.66 -3.84
N ASP A 87 -0.17 -10.57 -4.09
CA ASP A 87 1.10 -10.57 -4.83
C ASP A 87 2.28 -10.67 -3.85
N LEU A 88 2.72 -11.91 -3.63
CA LEU A 88 3.81 -12.23 -2.69
C LEU A 88 5.19 -11.81 -3.21
N GLU A 89 5.40 -11.75 -4.52
CA GLU A 89 6.71 -11.35 -5.09
C GLU A 89 7.02 -9.88 -4.76
N ARG A 90 5.99 -9.03 -4.75
CA ARG A 90 6.11 -7.62 -4.32
C ARG A 90 6.27 -7.46 -2.82
N GLU A 91 5.72 -8.37 -2.01
CA GLU A 91 5.91 -8.40 -0.55
C GLU A 91 7.37 -8.78 -0.18
N GLU A 92 7.95 -9.75 -0.88
CA GLU A 92 9.34 -10.18 -0.68
C GLU A 92 10.35 -9.09 -1.05
N SER A 93 10.16 -8.37 -2.17
CA SER A 93 11.01 -7.24 -2.57
C SER A 93 11.16 -6.19 -1.45
N VAL A 94 10.11 -6.05 -0.64
CA VAL A 94 10.01 -5.05 0.42
C VAL A 94 10.59 -5.58 1.74
N THR A 95 10.32 -6.85 2.08
CA THR A 95 10.76 -7.48 3.34
C THR A 95 12.24 -7.92 3.29
N ASP A 96 12.70 -8.41 2.15
CA ASP A 96 14.06 -8.94 1.96
C ASP A 96 15.14 -7.84 2.00
N ALA A 97 14.75 -6.59 1.70
CA ALA A 97 15.60 -5.41 1.93
C ALA A 97 15.85 -5.11 3.43
N LEU A 98 14.92 -5.47 4.32
CA LEU A 98 15.07 -5.27 5.77
C LEU A 98 15.92 -6.38 6.42
N ALA A 99 15.76 -7.64 5.98
CA ALA A 99 16.56 -8.75 6.47
C ALA A 99 18.07 -8.54 6.23
N ARG A 100 18.44 -7.83 5.15
CA ARG A 100 19.83 -7.44 4.86
C ARG A 100 20.37 -6.31 5.74
N LYS A 101 19.51 -5.46 6.32
CA LYS A 101 19.93 -4.37 7.24
C LYS A 101 19.91 -4.76 8.72
N LEU A 102 19.19 -5.82 9.09
CA LEU A 102 19.12 -6.36 10.45
C LEU A 102 20.20 -7.41 10.77
N LYS A 103 21.06 -7.77 9.80
CA LYS A 103 22.29 -8.52 10.06
C LYS A 103 23.44 -7.56 10.46
N ILE A 104 23.33 -6.95 11.65
CA ILE A 104 24.47 -6.38 12.40
C ILE A 104 24.19 -6.58 13.89
#